data_AF-A0A6V7IWC8-F1
#
_entry.id   AF-A0A6V7IWC8-F1
#
_cell.length_a   1.000
_cell.length_b   1.000
_cell.length_c   1.000
_cell.angle_alpha   90.00
_cell.angle_beta   90.00
_cell.angle_gamma   90.00
#
_symmetry.space_group_name_H-M   'P 1'
#
loop_
_entity.id
_entity.type
_entity.pdbx_description
1 polymer ?
#
loop_
_entity_poly.entity_id
_entity_poly.type
_entity_poly.pdbx_seq_one_letter_code
_entity_poly.pdbx_strand_id
1 'polypeptide(L)'
;MGLGIRVVFYKFRDISYRYPVVRGMVSYSVIWPAGSLIQQKFIAKQELNYYQALRFSIYGGLFVAPTLYGWLTIASRIWPKTTLRSAITK
;
A
#
# COMPACT_ATOMS: atom_id res chain seq x y z
N MET A 1 -8.56 -11.88 -28.69
CA MET A 1 -7.80 -11.86 -27.43
C MET A 1 -7.74 -10.48 -26.73
N GLY A 2 -8.13 -9.36 -27.37
CA GLY A 2 -8.01 -8.01 -26.78
C GLY A 2 -9.16 -7.50 -25.90
N LEU A 3 -10.32 -8.16 -25.86
CA LEU A 3 -11.48 -7.71 -25.05
C LEU A 3 -11.31 -8.01 -23.55
N GLY A 4 -10.77 -9.20 -23.22
CA GLY A 4 -10.62 -9.65 -21.83
C GLY A 4 -9.66 -8.80 -21.01
N ILE A 5 -8.53 -8.37 -21.61
CA ILE A 5 -7.53 -7.55 -20.92
C ILE A 5 -8.12 -6.19 -20.48
N ARG A 6 -8.95 -5.58 -21.34
CA ARG A 6 -9.60 -4.30 -21.06
C ARG A 6 -10.59 -4.40 -19.90
N VAL A 7 -11.33 -5.51 -19.81
CA VAL A 7 -12.28 -5.76 -18.71
C VAL A 7 -11.53 -5.92 -17.38
N VAL A 8 -10.39 -6.62 -17.37
CA VAL A 8 -9.56 -6.78 -16.17
C VAL A 8 -9.03 -5.43 -15.69
N PHE A 9 -8.47 -4.61 -16.58
CA PHE A 9 -8.00 -3.28 -16.22
C PHE A 9 -9.13 -2.38 -15.69
N TYR A 10 -10.32 -2.44 -16.29
CA TYR A 10 -11.46 -1.64 -15.85
C TYR A 10 -11.92 -2.03 -14.45
N LYS A 11 -12.02 -3.33 -14.17
CA LYS A 11 -12.37 -3.86 -12.83
C LYS A 11 -11.29 -3.54 -11.79
N PHE A 12 -10.01 -3.67 -12.15
CA PHE A 12 -8.92 -3.34 -11.25
C PHE A 12 -8.93 -1.85 -10.89
N ARG A 13 -9.17 -0.99 -11.87
CA ARG A 13 -9.35 0.45 -11.66
C ARG A 13 -10.52 0.71 -10.73
N ASP A 14 -11.68 0.12 -11.00
CA ASP A 14 -12.89 0.29 -10.18
C ASP A 14 -12.67 -0.08 -8.70
N ILE A 15 -12.05 -1.24 -8.44
CA ILE A 15 -11.70 -1.68 -7.08
C ILE A 15 -10.73 -0.70 -6.41
N SER A 16 -9.73 -0.21 -7.13
CA SER A 16 -8.72 0.72 -6.61
C SER A 16 -9.30 2.10 -6.26
N TYR A 17 -10.35 2.53 -6.97
CA TYR A 17 -11.09 3.75 -6.65
C TYR A 17 -12.04 3.53 -5.48
N ARG A 18 -12.80 2.43 -5.48
CA ARG A 18 -13.79 2.12 -4.44
C ARG A 18 -13.14 1.84 -3.08
N TYR A 19 -11.97 1.22 -3.07
CA TYR A 19 -11.22 0.88 -1.86
C TYR A 19 -9.82 1.49 -1.92
N PRO A 20 -9.63 2.75 -1.50
CA PRO A 20 -8.32 3.42 -1.54
C PRO A 20 -7.20 2.66 -0.83
N VAL A 21 -7.54 1.90 0.23
CA VAL A 21 -6.61 1.03 0.96
C VAL A 21 -5.92 0.00 0.06
N VAL A 22 -6.60 -0.51 -0.98
CA VAL A 22 -6.06 -1.53 -1.90
C VAL A 22 -4.81 -1.03 -2.60
N ARG A 23 -4.74 0.27 -2.94
CA ARG A 23 -3.53 0.87 -3.53
C ARG A 23 -2.35 0.78 -2.57
N GLY A 24 -2.58 1.02 -1.28
CA GLY A 24 -1.58 0.83 -0.22
C GLY A 24 -1.17 -0.64 -0.09
N MET A 25 -2.13 -1.56 -0.07
CA MET A 25 -1.87 -3.00 0.05
C MET A 25 -0.98 -3.52 -1.08
N VAL A 26 -1.28 -3.15 -2.32
CA VAL A 26 -0.46 -3.52 -3.49
C VAL A 26 0.94 -2.94 -3.38
N SER A 27 1.08 -1.64 -3.10
CA SER A 27 2.39 -1.00 -2.96
C SER A 27 3.25 -1.66 -1.87
N TYR A 28 2.69 -1.91 -0.68
CA TYR A 28 3.44 -2.49 0.43
C TYR A 28 3.77 -3.96 0.19
N SER A 29 2.92 -4.69 -0.54
CA SER A 29 3.22 -6.07 -0.94
C SER A 29 4.44 -6.21 -1.86
N VAL A 30 4.88 -5.12 -2.52
CA VAL A 30 6.05 -5.10 -3.40
C VAL A 30 7.24 -4.41 -2.75
N ILE A 31 7.03 -3.26 -2.09
CA ILE A 31 8.11 -2.47 -1.50
C ILE A 31 8.81 -3.24 -0.38
N TRP A 32 8.06 -3.92 0.48
CA TRP A 32 8.63 -4.67 1.60
C TRP A 32 9.51 -5.86 1.18
N PRO A 33 9.07 -6.78 0.30
CA PRO A 33 9.94 -7.84 -0.19
C PRO A 33 11.13 -7.30 -0.99
N ALA A 34 10.95 -6.25 -1.79
CA ALA A 34 12.06 -5.63 -2.53
C ALA A 34 13.13 -5.12 -1.57
N GLY A 35 12.73 -4.38 -0.53
CA GLY A 35 13.64 -3.91 0.52
C GLY A 35 14.33 -5.07 1.24
N SER A 36 13.60 -6.14 1.56
CA SER A 36 14.17 -7.35 2.18
C SER A 36 15.23 -8.01 1.28
N LEU A 37 14.94 -8.19 -0.01
CA LEU A 37 15.88 -8.80 -0.96
C LEU A 37 17.12 -7.92 -1.18
N ILE A 38 16.94 -6.61 -1.29
CA ILE A 38 18.06 -5.64 -1.40
C ILE A 38 18.94 -5.72 -0.14
N GLN A 39 18.33 -5.74 1.05
CA GLN A 39 19.07 -5.86 2.31
C GLN A 39 19.82 -7.19 2.41
N GLN A 40 19.18 -8.31 2.05
CA GLN A 40 19.83 -9.61 2.04
C GLN A 40 21.04 -9.63 1.09
N LYS A 41 20.89 -9.08 -0.12
CA LYS A 41 21.93 -9.12 -1.15
C LYS A 41 23.09 -8.17 -0.89
N PHE A 42 22.80 -6.92 -0.56
CA PHE A 42 23.81 -5.86 -0.54
C PHE A 42 24.34 -5.55 0.87
N ILE A 43 23.49 -5.67 1.90
CA ILE A 43 23.87 -5.33 3.27
C ILE A 43 24.38 -6.57 3.99
N ALA A 44 23.57 -7.64 4.02
CA ALA A 44 23.90 -8.86 4.75
C ALA A 44 24.86 -9.77 3.96
N LYS A 45 24.99 -9.58 2.64
CA LYS A 45 25.76 -10.43 1.71
C LYS A 45 25.40 -11.92 1.84
N GLN A 46 24.11 -12.20 2.05
CA GLN A 46 23.58 -13.55 2.21
C GLN A 46 22.97 -14.05 0.89
N GLU A 47 22.80 -15.36 0.79
CA GLU A 47 21.97 -15.97 -0.24
C GLU A 47 20.52 -15.47 -0.14
N LEU A 48 19.85 -15.33 -1.29
CA LEU A 48 18.52 -14.77 -1.35
C LEU A 48 17.49 -15.73 -0.74
N ASN A 49 16.91 -15.34 0.39
CA ASN A 49 15.81 -16.02 1.04
C ASN A 49 14.47 -15.47 0.54
N TYR A 50 13.95 -16.10 -0.51
CA TYR A 50 12.65 -15.76 -1.09
C TYR A 50 11.47 -16.06 -0.15
N TYR A 51 11.61 -17.03 0.78
CA TYR A 51 10.56 -17.27 1.78
C TYR A 51 10.43 -16.10 2.75
N GLN A 52 11.54 -15.49 3.15
CA GLN A 52 11.52 -14.26 3.93
C GLN A 52 10.86 -13.13 3.14
N ALA A 53 11.23 -12.94 1.87
CA ALA A 53 10.61 -11.93 1.03
C ALA A 53 9.08 -12.15 0.91
N LEU A 54 8.62 -13.38 0.69
CA LEU A 54 7.19 -13.70 0.63
C LEU A 54 6.46 -13.34 1.93
N ARG A 55 7.04 -13.65 3.10
CA ARG A 55 6.49 -13.23 4.40
C ARG A 55 6.37 -11.72 4.50
N PHE A 56 7.39 -10.98 4.06
CA PHE A 56 7.39 -9.52 4.02
C PHE A 56 6.33 -8.97 3.05
N SER A 57 6.10 -9.63 1.91
CA SER A 57 5.04 -9.27 0.96
C SER A 57 3.65 -9.38 1.58
N ILE A 58 3.35 -10.53 2.18
CA ILE A 58 2.05 -10.79 2.82
C ILE A 58 1.85 -9.86 4.02
N TYR A 59 2.86 -9.72 4.87
CA TYR A 59 2.77 -8.86 6.05
C TYR A 59 2.64 -7.38 5.66
N GLY A 60 3.43 -6.90 4.70
CA GLY A 60 3.34 -5.55 4.17
C GLY A 60 1.96 -5.25 3.58
N GLY A 61 1.46 -6.14 2.73
CA GLY A 61 0.20 -5.93 2.02
C GLY A 61 -1.06 -6.13 2.86
N LEU A 62 -1.12 -7.16 3.71
CA LEU A 62 -2.34 -7.53 4.43
C LEU A 62 -2.42 -7.02 5.87
N PHE A 63 -1.29 -6.64 6.47
CA PHE A 63 -1.27 -6.18 7.86
C PHE A 63 -0.83 -4.72 7.97
N VAL A 64 0.35 -4.38 7.42
CA VAL A 64 0.93 -3.04 7.56
C VAL A 64 0.09 -2.00 6.82
N ALA A 65 -0.23 -2.24 5.55
CA ALA A 65 -1.01 -1.30 4.75
C ALA A 65 -2.42 -1.02 5.32
N PRO A 66 -3.24 -2.01 5.70
CA PRO A 66 -4.54 -1.77 6.31
C PRO A 66 -4.44 -1.03 7.66
N THR A 67 -3.48 -1.42 8.50
CA THR A 67 -3.26 -0.77 9.81
C THR A 67 -2.88 0.70 9.64
N LEU A 68 -1.93 0.99 8.74
CA LEU A 68 -1.48 2.35 8.48
C LEU A 68 -2.59 3.20 7.86
N TYR A 69 -3.37 2.64 6.93
CA TYR A 69 -4.53 3.31 6.36
C TYR A 69 -5.58 3.64 7.44
N GLY A 70 -5.87 2.69 8.33
CA GLY A 70 -6.77 2.89 9.46
C GLY A 70 -6.29 4.00 10.39
N TRP A 71 -5.00 3.96 10.76
CA TRP A 71 -4.38 4.99 11.60
C TRP A 71 -4.44 6.38 10.96
N LEU A 72 -4.06 6.52 9.69
CA LEU A 72 -4.15 7.79 8.96
C LEU A 72 -5.60 8.30 8.83
N THR A 73 -6.55 7.39 8.64
CA THR A 73 -7.99 7.73 8.58
C THR A 73 -8.48 8.27 9.91
N ILE A 74 -8.12 7.63 11.03
CA ILE A 74 -8.46 8.07 12.38
C ILE A 74 -7.80 9.42 12.67
N ALA A 75 -6.48 9.54 12.42
CA ALA A 75 -5.75 10.78 12.63
C ALA A 75 -6.37 11.96 11.85
N SER A 76 -6.77 11.73 10.60
CA SER A 76 -7.44 12.74 9.76
C SER A 76 -8.84 13.13 10.25
N ARG A 77 -9.52 12.26 11.00
CA ARG A 77 -10.81 12.58 11.63
C ARG A 77 -10.64 13.36 12.93
N ILE A 78 -9.58 13.09 13.69
CA ILE A 78 -9.27 13.80 14.95
C ILE A 78 -8.73 15.21 14.65
N TRP A 79 -7.88 15.34 13.63
CA TRP A 79 -7.41 16.62 13.12
C TRP A 79 -7.93 16.87 11.70
N PRO A 80 -9.24 17.21 11.55
CA PRO A 80 -9.77 17.56 10.25
C PRO A 80 -9.03 18.79 9.74
N LYS A 81 -8.58 18.74 8.48
CA LYS A 81 -7.85 19.83 7.83
C LYS A 81 -8.52 21.17 8.15
N THR A 82 -7.76 22.13 8.64
CA THR A 82 -8.12 23.55 8.65
C THR A 82 -8.21 24.02 7.21
N THR A 83 -9.34 23.76 6.57
CA THR A 83 -9.65 24.33 5.26
C THR A 83 -9.58 25.85 5.39
N LEU A 84 -9.02 26.56 4.40
CA LEU A 84 -8.94 28.03 4.39
C LEU A 84 -10.29 28.72 4.69
N ARG A 85 -11.44 28.07 4.40
CA ARG A 85 -12.78 28.50 4.82
C ARG A 85 -12.99 28.59 6.34
N SER A 86 -12.37 27.71 7.12
CA SER A 86 -12.37 27.74 8.60
C SER A 86 -11.57 28.93 9.14
N ALA A 87 -10.50 29.33 8.44
CA ALA A 87 -9.68 30.48 8.81
C ALA A 87 -10.33 31.84 8.48
N ILE A 88 -11.21 31.89 7.48
CA ILE A 88 -11.95 33.12 7.10
C ILE A 88 -13.19 33.34 7.98
N THR A 89 -13.67 32.29 8.68
CA THR A 89 -14.86 32.36 9.55
C THR A 89 -14.50 32.56 11.04
N LYS A 90 -13.19 32.61 11.39
CA LYS A 90 -12.73 32.95 12.74
C LYS A 90 -12.32 34.42 12.83
#